data_AF-A0A661Q814-F1
#
_entry.id   AF-A0A661Q814-F1
#
_cell.length_a   1.000
_cell.length_b   1.000
_cell.length_c   1.000
_cell.angle_alpha   90.00
_cell.angle_beta   90.00
_cell.angle_gamma   90.00
#
_symmetry.space_group_name_H-M   'P 1'
#
loop_
_entity.id
_entity.type
_entity.pdbx_description
1 polymer ?
#
loop_
_entity_poly.entity_id
_entity_poly.type
_entity_poly.pdbx_seq_one_letter_code
_entity_poly.pdbx_strand_id
1 'polypeptide(L)' 'MIGALIKYITSKEGEFQPTNAHFGLLPPINEELPKRERRKRMFERGIKKLKEFVSSGDFPYHQF' A
#
# COMPACT_ATOMS: atom_id res chain seq x y z
N MET A 1 -1.34 -2.94 -0.20
CA MET A 1 -1.69 -2.45 -1.56
C MET A 1 -2.87 -1.50 -1.50
N ILE A 2 -4.04 -1.94 -1.03
CA ILE A 2 -5.27 -1.12 -0.98
C ILE A 2 -5.06 0.29 -0.39
N GLY A 3 -4.44 0.41 0.80
CA GLY A 3 -4.19 1.71 1.41
C GLY A 3 -3.29 2.64 0.57
N ALA A 4 -2.36 2.09 -0.21
CA ALA A 4 -1.52 2.88 -1.10
C ALA A 4 -2.29 3.38 -2.34
N LEU A 5 -3.23 2.59 -2.85
CA LEU A 5 -4.11 2.99 -3.94
C LEU A 5 -5.07 4.11 -3.49
N ILE A 6 -5.67 3.96 -2.31
CA ILE A 6 -6.51 5.01 -1.71
C ILE A 6 -5.70 6.30 -1.56
N LYS A 7 -4.50 6.22 -0.99
CA LYS A 7 -3.60 7.37 -0.87
C LYS A 7 -3.30 8.01 -2.23
N TYR A 8 -3.00 7.21 -3.25
CA TYR A 8 -2.74 7.73 -4.60
C TYR A 8 -3.95 8.51 -5.13
N ILE A 9 -5.16 7.97 -4.99
CA ILE A 9 -6.39 8.63 -5.45
C ILE A 9 -6.65 9.93 -4.66
N THR A 10 -6.38 9.95 -3.36
CA THR A 10 -6.69 11.11 -2.51
C THR A 10 -5.59 12.17 -2.45
N SER A 11 -4.36 11.84 -2.85
CA SER A 11 -3.21 12.74 -2.74
C SER A 11 -2.54 13.06 -4.08
N LYS A 12 -3.08 12.61 -5.22
CA LYS A 12 -2.50 12.90 -6.53
C LYS A 12 -2.79 14.35 -6.91
N GLU A 13 -1.72 15.11 -7.18
CA GLU A 13 -1.80 16.44 -7.77
C GLU A 13 -1.75 16.35 -9.30
N GLY A 14 -2.43 17.29 -9.95
CA GLY A 14 -2.56 17.36 -11.41
C GLY A 14 -3.57 16.38 -11.98
N GLU A 15 -3.43 16.05 -13.26
CA GLU A 15 -4.35 15.14 -13.94
C GLU A 15 -4.23 13.72 -13.38
N PHE A 16 -5.35 13.19 -12.87
CA PHE A 16 -5.42 11.84 -12.38
C PHE A 16 -5.42 10.85 -13.55
N GLN A 17 -4.40 10.00 -13.60
CA GLN A 17 -4.35 8.89 -14.54
C GLN A 17 -4.73 7.59 -13.81
N PRO A 18 -5.81 6.90 -14.25
CA PRO A 18 -6.19 5.61 -13.73
C PRO A 18 -5.03 4.62 -13.84
N THR A 19 -4.79 3.85 -12.78
CA THR A 19 -3.73 2.84 -12.77
C THR A 19 -4.17 1.56 -12.08
N ASN A 20 -3.65 0.43 -12.56
CA ASN A 20 -3.81 -0.86 -11.92
C ASN A 20 -2.95 -0.96 -10.65
N ALA A 21 -3.22 -1.95 -9.81
CA ALA A 21 -2.37 -2.23 -8.66
C ALA A 21 -0.97 -2.68 -9.10
N HIS A 22 0.06 -1.90 -8.74
CA HIS A 22 1.46 -2.24 -9.04
C HIS A 22 2.38 -1.89 -7.87
N PHE A 23 3.55 -2.54 -7.79
CA PHE A 23 4.52 -2.34 -6.70
C PHE A 23 5.04 -0.91 -6.58
N GLY A 24 5.03 -0.14 -7.67
CA GLY A 24 5.40 1.28 -7.65
C GLY A 24 4.51 2.17 -6.78
N LEU A 25 3.29 1.73 -6.43
CA LEU A 25 2.43 2.46 -5.49
C LEU A 25 2.88 2.29 -4.04
N LEU A 26 3.62 1.22 -3.74
CA LEU A 26 4.07 0.94 -2.39
C LEU A 26 5.32 1.77 -2.06
N PRO A 27 5.54 2.13 -0.78
CA PRO A 27 6.77 2.79 -0.38
C PRO A 27 8.00 1.98 -0.81
N PRO A 28 9.12 2.62 -1.19
CA PRO A 28 10.30 1.89 -1.62
C PRO A 28 10.92 1.05 -0.49
N ILE A 29 11.80 0.14 -0.87
CA ILE A 29 12.76 -0.52 0.02
C ILE A 29 14.11 0.04 -0.39
N ASN A 30 14.79 0.75 0.53
CA ASN A 30 16.02 1.48 0.23
C ASN A 30 17.26 0.58 0.22
N GLU A 31 17.12 -0.67 0.66
CA GLU A 31 18.19 -1.67 0.57
C GLU A 31 18.38 -2.14 -0.87
N GLU A 32 19.65 -2.30 -1.26
CA GLU A 32 20.00 -2.88 -2.55
C GLU A 32 19.74 -4.38 -2.54
N LEU A 33 18.61 -4.78 -3.15
CA LEU A 33 18.13 -6.15 -3.19
C LEU A 33 17.77 -6.56 -4.61
N PRO A 34 17.95 -7.86 -4.97
CA PRO A 34 17.40 -8.40 -6.20
C PRO A 34 15.90 -8.11 -6.33
N LYS A 35 15.43 -7.84 -7.55
CA LYS A 35 14.04 -7.41 -7.83
C LYS A 35 12.98 -8.31 -7.17
N ARG A 36 13.20 -9.64 -7.17
CA ARG A 36 12.30 -10.61 -6.55
C ARG A 36 12.23 -10.44 -5.04
N GLU A 37 13.39 -10.31 -4.39
CA GLU A 37 13.48 -10.15 -2.94
C GLU A 37 12.91 -8.81 -2.49
N ARG A 38 13.18 -7.74 -3.23
CA ARG A 38 12.58 -6.42 -2.99
C ARG A 38 11.05 -6.47 -3.01
N ARG A 39 10.46 -7.14 -4.01
CA ARG A 39 9.00 -7.32 -4.12
C ARG A 39 8.45 -8.17 -2.97
N LYS A 40 9.16 -9.23 -2.58
CA LYS A 40 8.80 -10.07 -1.42
C LYS A 40 8.75 -9.24 -0.14
N ARG A 41 9.77 -8.42 0.14
CA ARG A 41 9.77 -7.52 1.30
C ARG A 41 8.64 -6.48 1.26
N MET A 42 8.37 -5.90 0.09
CA MET A 42 7.21 -5.00 -0.08
C MET A 42 5.89 -5.70 0.24
N PHE A 43 5.73 -6.95 -0.21
CA PHE A 43 4.56 -7.77 0.08
C PHE A 43 4.44 -8.07 1.58
N GLU A 44 5.50 -8.56 2.22
CA GLU A 44 5.51 -8.91 3.64
C GLU A 44 5.19 -7.69 4.52
N ARG A 45 5.83 -6.54 4.26
CA ARG A 45 5.53 -5.28 4.95
C ARG A 45 4.07 -4.87 4.75
N GLY A 46 3.56 -5.00 3.53
CA GLY A 46 2.19 -4.66 3.19
C GLY A 46 1.15 -5.54 3.90
N ILE A 47 1.38 -6.86 3.93
CA ILE A 47 0.50 -7.81 4.63
C ILE A 47 0.56 -7.61 6.14
N LYS A 48 1.75 -7.39 6.70
CA LYS A 48 1.90 -7.08 8.14
C LYS A 48 1.05 -5.87 8.53
N LYS A 49 1.17 -4.76 7.78
CA LYS A 49 0.40 -3.52 8.03
C LYS A 49 -1.10 -3.72 7.87
N LEU A 50 -1.52 -4.50 6.88
CA LEU A 50 -2.94 -4.82 6.69
C LEU A 50 -3.49 -5.63 7.87
N LYS A 51 -2.74 -6.63 8.36
CA LYS A 51 -3.13 -7.40 9.54
C LYS A 51 -3.23 -6.53 10.79
N GLU A 52 -2.23 -5.67 11.02
CA GLU A 52 -2.24 -4.71 12.13
C GLU A 52 -3.50 -3.82 12.10
N PHE A 53 -3.86 -3.30 10.92
CA PHE A 53 -5.06 -2.48 10.74
C PHE A 53 -6.36 -3.27 10.99
N VAL A 54 -6.46 -4.50 10.49
CA VAL A 54 -7.65 -5.33 10.70
C VAL A 54 -7.79 -5.74 12.16
N SER A 55 -6.67 -6.05 12.82
CA SER A 55 -6.65 -6.47 14.22
C SER A 55 -6.86 -5.33 15.21
N SER A 56 -6.52 -4.08 14.86
CA SER A 56 -6.75 -2.95 15.76
C SER A 56 -8.23 -2.63 15.95
N GLY A 57 -9.11 -3.08 15.04
CA GLY A 57 -10.54 -2.77 15.07
C GLY A 57 -10.85 -1.29 14.84
N ASP A 58 -9.83 -0.50 14.46
CA ASP A 58 -9.93 0.94 14.24
C ASP A 58 -10.49 1.21 12.84
N PHE A 59 -11.73 0.78 12.67
CA PHE A 59 -12.50 0.97 11.46
C PHE A 59 -13.39 2.20 11.69
N PRO A 60 -13.08 3.36 11.07
CA PRO A 60 -13.84 4.60 11.28
C PRO A 60 -15.28 4.56 10.77
N TYR A 61 -15.76 3.41 10.28
CA TYR A 61 -17.06 3.25 9.61
C TYR A 61 -17.91 2.10 10.18
N HIS A 62 -17.74 1.74 11.46
CA HIS A 62 -18.56 0.72 12.15
C HIS A 62 -20.05 1.12 12.41
N GLN A 63 -20.56 2.17 11.76
CA GLN A 63 -21.92 2.68 11.97
C GLN A 63 -22.70 2.96 10.66
N PHE A 64 -22.50 2.16 9.61
CA PHE A 64 -23.45 2.13 8.47
C PHE A 64 -24.29 0.86 8.52
#